data_AF-A0A8P4GDC5-F1
#
_entry.id   AF-A0A8P4GDC5-F1
#
_cell.length_a   1.000
_cell.length_b   1.000
_cell.length_c   1.000
_cell.angle_alpha   90.00
_cell.angle_beta   90.00
_cell.angle_gamma   90.00
#
_symmetry.space_group_name_H-M   'P 1'
#
loop_
_entity.id
_entity.type
_entity.pdbx_description
1 polymer ?
#
loop_
_entity_poly.entity_id
_entity_poly.type
_entity_poly.pdbx_seq_one_letter_code
_entity_poly.pdbx_strand_id
1 'polypeptide(L)'
;QMKTPPERSGIIFEVGAQLEARDRHKNWYPATIEKIDYDKEQVLIHYRQWSRRHDEWFHWSSPYLRPLERVSLRRQGINPPCSQPVFVSGTKVLACWTDCRFYPAKILRVNRDDSYTVRFYDGVVRTVKPTKVKPFQEVRNTAIPLVLI
;
A
#
# COMPACT_ATOMS: atom_id res chain seq x y z
N GLN A 1 35.14 -8.58 -12.46
CA GLN A 1 34.89 -8.34 -11.02
C GLN A 1 33.40 -8.46 -10.83
N MET A 2 32.92 -9.43 -10.04
CA MET A 2 31.49 -9.60 -9.80
C MET A 2 30.98 -8.35 -9.07
N LYS A 3 29.93 -7.73 -9.59
CA LYS A 3 29.34 -6.55 -8.96
C LYS A 3 28.46 -6.98 -7.80
N THR A 4 28.39 -6.16 -6.76
CA THR A 4 27.55 -6.41 -5.59
C THR A 4 26.23 -5.65 -5.73
N PRO A 5 25.09 -6.25 -5.35
CA PRO A 5 23.82 -5.54 -5.33
C PRO A 5 23.88 -4.30 -4.42
N PRO A 6 23.15 -3.22 -4.75
CA PRO A 6 23.16 -1.99 -3.99
C PRO A 6 22.46 -2.18 -2.63
N GLU A 7 22.94 -1.47 -1.62
CA GLU A 7 22.24 -1.37 -0.33
C GLU A 7 21.01 -0.46 -0.50
N ARG A 8 19.82 -1.07 -0.56
CA ARG A 8 18.54 -0.36 -0.66
C ARG A 8 17.68 -0.70 0.54
N SER A 9 17.38 0.31 1.36
CA SER A 9 16.56 0.15 2.55
C SER A 9 15.25 -0.60 2.25
N GLY A 10 15.08 -1.77 2.86
CA GLY A 10 13.88 -2.60 2.74
C GLY A 10 13.82 -3.53 1.53
N ILE A 11 14.87 -3.60 0.70
CA ILE A 11 15.00 -4.60 -0.36
C ILE A 11 16.18 -5.50 -0.03
N ILE A 12 15.93 -6.80 0.04
CA ILE A 12 16.96 -7.83 0.15
C ILE A 12 17.20 -8.39 -1.25
N PHE A 13 18.42 -8.29 -1.76
CA PHE A 13 18.79 -8.80 -3.09
C PHE A 13 19.33 -10.23 -2.99
N GLU A 14 18.43 -11.16 -2.70
CA GLU A 14 18.70 -12.59 -2.62
C GLU A 14 17.64 -13.36 -3.41
N VAL A 15 18.01 -14.51 -3.97
CA VAL A 15 17.04 -15.40 -4.62
C VAL A 15 16.02 -15.86 -3.58
N GLY A 16 14.73 -15.72 -3.91
CA GLY A 16 13.61 -15.96 -3.01
C GLY A 16 13.17 -14.74 -2.19
N ALA A 17 13.93 -13.65 -2.19
CA ALA A 17 13.54 -12.43 -1.50
C ALA A 17 12.30 -11.79 -2.14
N GLN A 18 11.49 -11.14 -1.31
CA GLN A 18 10.19 -10.60 -1.68
C GLN A 18 10.23 -9.08 -1.78
N LEU A 19 9.64 -8.55 -2.84
CA LEU A 19 9.55 -7.11 -3.12
C LEU A 19 8.26 -6.80 -3.89
N GLU A 20 8.05 -5.53 -4.23
CA GLU A 20 7.06 -5.16 -5.25
C GLU A 20 7.75 -4.67 -6.52
N ALA A 21 7.24 -5.11 -7.66
CA ALA A 21 7.68 -4.66 -8.97
C ALA A 21 6.54 -3.97 -9.71
N ARG A 22 6.87 -2.94 -10.49
CA ARG A 22 5.91 -2.24 -11.32
C ARG A 22 5.77 -2.96 -12.66
N ASP A 23 4.54 -3.20 -13.11
CA ASP A 23 4.26 -3.79 -14.42
C ASP A 23 4.24 -2.71 -15.54
N ARG A 24 4.03 -3.17 -16.78
CA ARG A 24 3.93 -2.30 -17.97
C ARG A 24 2.71 -1.37 -17.93
N HIS A 25 1.67 -1.74 -17.21
CA HIS A 25 0.48 -0.92 -16.98
C HIS A 25 0.64 0.07 -15.81
N LYS A 26 1.86 0.20 -15.27
CA LYS A 26 2.24 1.15 -14.22
C LYS A 26 1.66 0.82 -12.84
N ASN A 27 1.19 -0.40 -12.63
CA ASN A 27 0.68 -0.93 -11.35
C ASN A 27 1.77 -1.67 -10.58
N TRP A 28 1.70 -1.64 -9.25
CA TRP A 28 2.62 -2.34 -8.37
C TRP A 28 2.06 -3.69 -7.96
N TYR A 29 2.88 -4.74 -8.04
CA TYR A 29 2.48 -6.09 -7.67
C TYR A 29 3.53 -6.77 -6.79
N PRO A 30 3.09 -7.62 -5.84
CA PRO A 30 4.00 -8.44 -5.05
C PRO A 30 4.73 -9.43 -5.95
N ALA A 31 6.03 -9.53 -5.74
CA ALA A 31 6.90 -10.34 -6.57
C ALA A 31 7.98 -11.04 -5.75
N THR A 32 8.81 -11.84 -6.42
CA THR A 32 9.93 -12.57 -5.83
C THR A 32 11.12 -12.52 -6.78
N ILE A 33 12.32 -12.39 -6.23
CA ILE A 33 13.56 -12.49 -7.02
C ILE A 33 13.78 -13.97 -7.33
N GLU A 34 13.64 -14.36 -8.59
CA GLU A 34 13.85 -15.75 -9.04
C GLU A 34 15.32 -16.02 -9.34
N LYS A 35 16.04 -15.04 -9.91
CA LYS A 35 17.46 -15.13 -10.27
C LYS A 35 18.15 -13.78 -10.14
N ILE A 36 19.46 -13.80 -9.96
CA ILE A 36 20.32 -12.60 -9.97
C ILE A 36 21.44 -12.84 -10.99
N ASP A 37 21.62 -11.89 -11.90
CA ASP A 37 22.75 -11.81 -12.83
C ASP A 37 23.67 -10.68 -12.34
N TYR A 38 24.75 -11.05 -11.67
CA TYR A 38 25.70 -10.10 -11.08
C TYR A 38 26.56 -9.38 -12.13
N ASP A 39 26.74 -9.97 -13.31
CA ASP A 39 27.54 -9.37 -14.37
C ASP A 39 26.74 -8.27 -15.10
N LYS A 40 25.44 -8.49 -15.27
CA LYS A 40 24.51 -7.54 -15.90
C LYS A 40 23.81 -6.60 -14.92
N GLU A 41 24.03 -6.76 -13.62
CA GLU A 41 23.35 -6.00 -12.57
C GLU A 41 21.83 -6.16 -12.57
N GLN A 42 21.35 -7.35 -12.92
CA GLN A 42 19.93 -7.61 -13.13
C GLN A 42 19.37 -8.65 -12.18
N VAL A 43 18.08 -8.53 -11.90
CA VAL A 43 17.28 -9.49 -11.13
C VAL A 43 16.09 -9.93 -11.97
N LEU A 44 15.86 -11.24 -12.02
CA LEU A 44 14.66 -11.79 -12.66
C LEU A 44 13.54 -11.76 -11.63
N ILE A 45 12.49 -11.02 -11.95
CA ILE A 45 11.35 -10.83 -11.07
C ILE A 45 10.20 -11.73 -11.52
N HIS A 46 9.71 -12.56 -10.61
CA HIS A 46 8.48 -13.34 -10.77
C HIS A 46 7.32 -12.67 -10.03
N TYR A 47 6.27 -12.29 -10.76
CA TYR A 47 5.05 -11.74 -10.17
C TYR A 47 4.22 -12.84 -9.50
N ARG A 48 3.82 -12.64 -8.23
CA ARG A 48 3.07 -13.68 -7.52
C ARG A 48 1.72 -13.94 -8.16
N GLN A 49 1.35 -15.21 -8.25
CA GLN A 49 0.09 -15.69 -8.85
C GLN A 49 -0.04 -15.39 -10.35
N TRP A 50 1.04 -14.96 -11.00
CA TRP A 50 1.08 -14.76 -12.44
C TRP A 50 1.82 -15.93 -13.10
N SER A 51 1.56 -16.12 -14.38
CA SER A 51 2.33 -17.08 -15.18
C SER A 51 3.77 -16.60 -15.36
N ARG A 52 4.74 -17.53 -15.31
CA ARG A 52 6.18 -17.27 -15.53
C ARG A 52 6.51 -16.59 -16.86
N ARG A 53 5.59 -16.59 -17.83
CA ARG A 53 5.72 -15.84 -19.09
C ARG A 53 5.79 -14.32 -18.89
N HIS A 54 5.38 -13.84 -17.71
CA HIS A 54 5.44 -12.43 -17.31
C HIS A 54 6.67 -12.11 -16.46
N ASP A 55 7.56 -13.08 -16.24
CA ASP A 55 8.80 -12.83 -15.51
C ASP A 55 9.67 -11.87 -16.33
N GLU A 56 10.19 -10.85 -15.67
CA GLU A 56 10.90 -9.76 -16.33
C GLU A 56 12.22 -9.48 -15.61
N TRP A 57 13.27 -9.22 -16.40
CA TRP A 57 14.56 -8.80 -15.88
C TRP A 57 14.55 -7.31 -15.59
N PHE A 58 14.91 -6.94 -14.37
CA PHE A 58 15.07 -5.56 -13.94
C PHE A 58 16.53 -5.29 -13.58
N HIS A 59 17.04 -4.11 -13.89
CA HIS A 59 18.26 -3.63 -13.23
C HIS A 59 18.02 -3.53 -11.72
N TRP A 60 18.94 -3.98 -10.86
CA TRP A 60 18.71 -4.00 -9.40
C TRP A 60 18.52 -2.61 -8.79
N SER A 61 19.01 -1.56 -9.46
CA SER A 61 18.80 -0.15 -9.07
C SER A 61 17.55 0.47 -9.70
N SER A 62 16.74 -0.33 -10.41
CA SER A 62 15.53 0.17 -11.07
C SER A 62 14.58 0.82 -10.06
N PRO A 63 14.03 2.01 -10.37
CA PRO A 63 13.01 2.65 -9.56
C PRO A 63 11.67 1.89 -9.58
N TYR A 64 11.54 0.89 -10.45
CA TYR A 64 10.38 0.01 -10.55
C TYR A 64 10.45 -1.21 -9.64
N LEU A 65 11.45 -1.27 -8.77
CA LEU A 65 11.54 -2.20 -7.65
C LEU A 65 11.44 -1.40 -6.34
N ARG A 66 10.59 -1.84 -5.42
CA ARG A 66 10.44 -1.22 -4.11
C ARG A 66 10.29 -2.28 -3.01
N PRO A 67 10.59 -1.94 -1.74
CA PRO A 67 10.29 -2.82 -0.62
C PRO A 67 8.83 -3.28 -0.66
N LEU A 68 8.59 -4.55 -0.36
CA LEU A 68 7.22 -5.05 -0.24
C LEU A 68 6.49 -4.29 0.87
N GLU A 69 5.54 -3.42 0.50
CA GLU A 69 4.71 -2.70 1.46
C GLU A 69 3.93 -3.71 2.31
N ARG A 70 3.87 -3.47 3.62
CA ARG A 70 3.71 -4.53 4.61
C ARG A 70 2.37 -5.26 4.53
N VAL A 71 2.38 -6.43 3.89
CA VAL A 71 1.74 -7.65 4.43
C VAL A 71 2.58 -8.24 5.60
N SER A 72 3.68 -7.58 5.98
CA SER A 72 4.62 -7.98 7.03
C SER A 72 4.26 -7.54 8.46
N LEU A 73 2.99 -7.26 8.78
CA LEU A 73 2.57 -6.94 10.17
C LEU A 73 1.89 -8.07 10.92
N ARG A 74 1.28 -9.01 10.21
CA ARG A 74 0.52 -10.08 10.87
C ARG A 74 1.39 -11.24 11.37
N ARG A 75 2.60 -11.43 10.81
CA ARG A 75 3.46 -12.59 11.10
C ARG A 75 4.56 -12.34 12.14
N GLN A 76 4.84 -11.10 12.54
CA GLN A 76 5.90 -10.80 13.50
C GLN A 76 5.41 -10.18 14.82
N GLY A 77 4.11 -10.01 15.04
CA GLY A 77 3.56 -9.50 16.31
C GLY A 77 3.89 -8.03 16.64
N ILE A 78 4.74 -7.38 15.83
CA ILE A 78 5.09 -5.97 15.97
C ILE A 78 4.18 -5.17 15.03
N ASN A 79 3.07 -4.66 15.56
CA ASN A 79 2.39 -3.54 14.94
C ASN A 79 3.41 -2.39 14.86
N PRO A 80 3.67 -1.78 13.69
CA PRO A 80 4.36 -0.52 13.72
C PRO A 80 3.41 0.45 14.45
N PRO A 81 3.91 1.42 15.22
CA PRO A 81 3.04 2.51 15.65
C PRO A 81 2.39 3.05 14.39
N CYS A 82 1.08 2.88 14.34
CA CYS A 82 0.25 3.17 13.19
C CYS A 82 0.58 4.56 12.69
N SER A 83 1.23 4.67 11.53
CA SER A 83 1.10 5.83 10.64
C SER A 83 -0.30 5.89 10.01
N GLN A 84 -1.32 5.37 10.72
CA GLN A 84 -2.70 5.68 10.44
C GLN A 84 -2.91 7.11 10.91
N PRO A 85 -3.39 8.02 10.05
CA PRO A 85 -3.66 9.38 10.47
C PRO A 85 -4.61 9.36 11.67
N VAL A 86 -4.17 9.95 12.78
CA VAL A 86 -5.03 10.12 13.95
C VAL A 86 -6.06 11.17 13.59
N PHE A 87 -7.30 10.75 13.48
CA PHE A 87 -8.39 11.65 13.16
C PHE A 87 -8.97 12.29 14.43
N VAL A 88 -9.52 13.49 14.29
CA VAL A 88 -10.12 14.25 15.40
C VAL A 88 -11.64 14.31 15.25
N SER A 89 -12.33 14.70 16.32
CA SER A 89 -13.77 14.99 16.26
C SER A 89 -14.05 16.03 15.17
N GLY A 90 -15.08 15.79 14.37
CA GLY A 90 -15.46 16.63 13.25
C GLY A 90 -14.89 16.19 11.90
N THR A 91 -13.86 15.35 11.87
CA THR A 91 -13.26 14.90 10.60
C THR A 91 -14.21 14.01 9.81
N LYS A 92 -14.34 14.28 8.50
CA LYS A 92 -15.00 13.38 7.54
C LYS A 92 -14.07 12.22 7.22
N VAL A 93 -14.58 11.00 7.28
CA VAL A 93 -13.84 9.75 7.07
C VAL A 93 -14.68 8.76 6.26
N LEU A 94 -14.03 7.72 5.77
CA LEU A 94 -14.69 6.51 5.33
C LEU A 94 -14.61 5.48 6.45
N ALA A 95 -15.75 5.04 7.00
CA ALA A 95 -15.82 4.05 8.06
C ALA A 95 -16.35 2.71 7.54
N CYS A 96 -15.79 1.60 8.01
CA CYS A 96 -16.23 0.26 7.66
C CYS A 96 -17.59 -0.06 8.28
N TRP A 97 -18.54 -0.53 7.48
CA TRP A 97 -19.82 -1.07 7.92
C TRP A 97 -19.74 -2.58 8.16
N THR A 98 -20.85 -3.19 8.61
CA THR A 98 -20.94 -4.62 8.93
C THR A 98 -20.75 -5.53 7.72
N ASP A 99 -20.95 -5.02 6.51
CA ASP A 99 -20.74 -5.74 5.24
C ASP A 99 -19.30 -5.63 4.71
N CYS A 100 -18.38 -5.13 5.53
CA CYS A 100 -16.97 -4.88 5.20
C CYS A 100 -16.73 -3.79 4.14
N ARG A 101 -17.76 -3.04 3.71
CA ARG A 101 -17.61 -1.88 2.82
C ARG A 101 -17.40 -0.60 3.63
N PHE A 102 -16.78 0.38 2.98
CA PHE A 102 -16.47 1.67 3.58
C PHE A 102 -17.44 2.73 3.10
N TYR A 103 -18.06 3.44 4.04
CA TYR A 103 -19.07 4.46 3.75
C TYR A 103 -18.72 5.80 4.39
N PRO A 104 -19.17 6.93 3.81
CA PRO A 104 -18.96 8.25 4.37
C PRO A 104 -19.52 8.37 5.79
N ALA A 105 -18.68 8.89 6.69
CA ALA A 105 -19.02 9.13 8.07
C ALA A 105 -18.29 10.36 8.60
N LYS A 106 -18.74 10.87 9.75
CA LYS A 106 -18.08 11.95 10.49
C LYS A 106 -17.69 11.43 11.86
N ILE A 107 -16.46 11.69 12.30
CA ILE A 107 -16.05 11.38 13.66
C ILE A 107 -16.78 12.31 14.61
N LEU A 108 -17.53 11.74 15.54
CA LEU A 108 -18.16 12.48 16.63
C LEU A 108 -17.20 12.62 17.81
N ARG A 109 -16.46 11.56 18.14
CA ARG A 109 -15.57 11.53 19.30
C ARG A 109 -14.44 10.52 19.13
N VAL A 110 -13.26 10.86 19.64
CA VAL A 110 -12.16 9.94 19.91
C VAL A 110 -12.30 9.41 21.33
N ASN A 111 -12.42 8.09 21.49
CA ASN A 111 -12.58 7.43 22.78
C ASN A 111 -11.22 7.18 23.45
N ARG A 112 -11.21 6.87 24.76
CA ARG A 112 -9.97 6.62 25.54
C ARG A 112 -9.18 5.40 25.08
N ASP A 113 -9.82 4.46 24.39
CA ASP A 113 -9.23 3.22 23.87
C ASP A 113 -8.79 3.36 22.39
N ASP A 114 -8.58 4.60 21.94
CA ASP A 114 -8.25 5.01 20.57
C ASP A 114 -9.31 4.64 19.51
N SER A 115 -10.49 4.17 19.91
CA SER A 115 -11.59 3.94 18.97
C SER A 115 -12.31 5.25 18.63
N TYR A 116 -12.97 5.28 17.47
CA TYR A 116 -13.75 6.43 17.03
C TYR A 116 -15.24 6.15 17.15
N THR A 117 -15.97 7.04 17.79
CA THR A 117 -17.43 7.12 17.62
C THR A 117 -17.70 7.89 16.34
N VAL A 118 -18.29 7.26 15.34
CA VAL A 118 -18.59 7.84 14.03
C VAL A 118 -20.09 7.88 13.78
N ARG A 119 -20.54 8.88 13.02
CA ARG A 119 -21.89 8.96 12.47
C ARG A 119 -21.84 8.81 10.96
N PHE A 120 -22.45 7.75 10.46
CA PHE A 120 -22.63 7.52 9.02
C PHE A 120 -23.63 8.52 8.44
N TYR A 121 -23.58 8.74 7.13
CA TYR A 121 -24.42 9.73 6.46
C TYR A 121 -25.91 9.35 6.45
N ASP A 122 -26.23 8.07 6.63
CA ASP A 122 -27.59 7.57 6.88
C ASP A 122 -28.09 7.88 8.31
N GLY A 123 -27.24 8.48 9.15
CA GLY A 123 -27.55 8.89 10.51
C GLY A 123 -27.13 7.88 11.59
N VAL A 124 -26.72 6.67 11.23
CA VAL A 124 -26.38 5.62 12.21
C VAL A 124 -25.06 5.92 12.93
N VAL A 125 -25.03 5.72 14.24
CA VAL A 125 -23.84 5.95 15.07
C VAL A 125 -23.21 4.62 15.50
N ARG A 126 -21.90 4.50 15.34
CA ARG A 126 -21.12 3.29 15.67
C ARG A 126 -19.78 3.65 16.28
N THR A 127 -19.23 2.73 17.07
CA THR A 127 -17.83 2.79 17.50
C THR A 127 -16.99 1.86 16.63
N VAL A 128 -15.91 2.37 16.04
CA VAL A 128 -15.02 1.64 15.13
C VAL A 128 -13.56 1.79 15.55
N LYS A 129 -12.76 0.73 15.37
CA LYS A 129 -11.31 0.79 15.62
C LYS A 129 -10.60 1.58 14.50
N PRO A 130 -9.41 2.17 14.76
CA PRO A 130 -8.65 2.91 13.75
C PRO A 130 -8.43 2.13 12.45
N THR A 131 -8.21 0.82 12.53
CA THR A 131 -8.05 -0.08 11.37
C THR A 131 -9.27 -0.18 10.46
N LYS A 132 -10.43 0.33 10.92
CA LYS A 132 -11.72 0.32 10.21
C LYS A 132 -12.12 1.72 9.73
N VAL A 133 -11.19 2.67 9.73
CA VAL A 133 -11.40 4.05 9.29
C VAL A 133 -10.32 4.44 8.28
N LYS A 134 -10.69 5.14 7.22
CA LYS A 134 -9.80 5.65 6.17
C LYS A 134 -10.05 7.15 5.93
N PRO A 135 -9.08 7.88 5.39
CA PRO A 135 -9.29 9.27 4.98
C PRO A 135 -10.44 9.39 3.98
N PHE A 136 -11.30 10.40 4.15
CA PHE A 136 -12.29 10.76 3.14
C PHE A 136 -11.62 11.65 2.10
N GLN A 137 -11.36 11.11 0.91
CA GLN A 137 -10.95 11.92 -0.23
C GLN A 137 -12.19 12.37 -0.98
N GLU A 138 -12.46 13.67 -0.94
CA GLU A 138 -13.44 14.27 -1.83
C GLU A 138 -12.79 14.28 -3.22
N VAL A 139 -13.30 13.46 -4.14
CA VAL A 139 -12.87 13.49 -5.53
C VAL A 139 -13.25 14.87 -6.07
N ARG A 140 -12.30 15.80 -6.04
CA ARG A 140 -12.42 17.04 -6.79
C ARG A 140 -12.32 16.61 -8.25
N ASN A 141 -13.45 16.55 -8.93
CA ASN A 141 -13.49 16.60 -10.38
C ASN A 141 -12.94 17.98 -10.77
N THR A 142 -11.62 18.11 -10.83
CA THR A 142 -11.01 19.18 -11.62
C THR A 142 -11.24 18.77 -13.06
N ALA A 143 -12.40 19.15 -13.60
CA ALA A 143 -12.55 19.30 -15.03
C ALA A 143 -11.38 20.19 -15.46
N ILE A 144 -10.43 19.61 -16.20
CA ILE A 144 -9.42 20.38 -16.91
C ILE A 144 -10.25 21.31 -17.81
N PRO A 145 -10.14 22.65 -17.68
CA PRO A 145 -10.79 23.50 -18.66
C PRO A 145 -10.15 23.14 -19.99
N LEU A 146 -10.97 22.65 -20.92
CA LEU A 146 -10.59 22.54 -22.32
C LEU A 146 -10.22 23.95 -22.75
N VAL A 147 -8.92 24.23 -22.83
CA VAL A 147 -8.42 25.40 -23.56
C VAL A 147 -8.78 25.12 -25.01
N LEU A 148 -9.86 25.76 -25.47
CA LEU A 148 -10.16 25.86 -26.89
C LEU A 148 -9.00 26.64 -27.52
N ILE A 149 -8.39 25.99 -28.50
CA ILE A 149 -7.50 26.54 -29.52
C ILE A 149 -8.16 27.73 -30.24
#